data_AF-A0A1H5MZ35-F1
#
_entry.id   AF-A0A1H5MZ35-F1
#
_cell.length_a   1.000
_cell.length_b   1.000
_cell.length_c   1.000
_cell.angle_alpha   90.00
_cell.angle_beta   90.00
_cell.angle_gamma   90.00
#
_symmetry.space_group_name_H-M   'P 1'
#
loop_
_entity.id
_entity.type
_entity.pdbx_description
1 polymer ?
#
loop_
_entity_poly.entity_id
_entity_poly.type
_entity_poly.pdbx_seq_one_letter_code
_entity_poly.pdbx_strand_id
1 'polypeptide(L)'
;MPTFDDAVADALEAAEAVRALAHASRNVESPEAAYRVLGAVSGMLWSLQQSLDQLASWHIRNANCAFTTEMPAPAGKEMAHQAANGLRFAALSVARAGAHVDKAWNRNGRITWTPDPNRRASAAPTSAPAAADGVDR
;
A
#
# COMPACT_ATOMS: atom_id res chain seq x y z
N MET A 1 4.67 8.04 14.18
CA MET A 1 5.78 8.72 13.49
C MET A 1 6.93 7.74 13.55
N PRO A 2 7.53 7.37 12.41
CA PRO A 2 8.57 6.35 12.38
C PRO A 2 9.73 6.77 13.27
N THR A 3 10.10 5.88 14.17
CA THR A 3 11.21 6.10 15.10
C THR A 3 12.53 5.61 14.49
N PHE A 4 12.47 4.70 13.52
CA PHE A 4 13.61 4.07 12.83
C PHE A 4 14.54 3.25 13.76
N ASP A 5 14.25 3.22 15.05
CA ASP A 5 15.04 2.54 16.08
C ASP A 5 14.31 1.29 16.62
N ASP A 6 12.98 1.20 16.47
CA ASP A 6 12.17 0.05 16.88
C ASP A 6 11.46 -0.58 15.66
N ALA A 7 12.11 -1.57 15.07
CA ALA A 7 11.60 -2.28 13.90
C ALA A 7 10.26 -2.99 14.15
N VAL A 8 9.94 -3.38 15.40
CA VAL A 8 8.67 -4.03 15.72
C VAL A 8 7.55 -3.00 15.77
N ALA A 9 7.75 -1.89 16.47
CA ALA A 9 6.78 -0.80 16.51
C ALA A 9 6.54 -0.21 15.12
N ASP A 10 7.59 0.05 14.35
CA ASP A 10 7.51 0.60 13.00
C ASP A 10 6.76 -0.36 12.05
N ALA A 11 6.94 -1.69 12.18
CA ALA A 11 6.20 -2.67 11.39
C ALA A 11 4.69 -2.69 11.71
N LEU A 12 4.32 -2.52 12.97
CA LEU A 12 2.92 -2.43 13.39
C LEU A 12 2.27 -1.12 12.91
N GLU A 13 2.97 0.02 13.02
CA GLU A 13 2.49 1.30 12.48
C GLU A 13 2.32 1.22 10.95
N ALA A 14 3.28 0.62 10.24
CA ALA A 14 3.18 0.40 8.80
C ALA A 14 1.97 -0.46 8.42
N ALA A 15 1.69 -1.54 9.17
CA ALA A 15 0.53 -2.39 8.92
C ALA A 15 -0.79 -1.63 9.05
N GLU A 16 -0.94 -0.79 10.08
CA GLU A 16 -2.13 0.06 10.24
C GLU A 16 -2.23 1.13 9.15
N ALA A 17 -1.11 1.78 8.81
CA ALA A 17 -1.07 2.76 7.73
C ALA A 17 -1.49 2.16 6.38
N VAL A 18 -1.05 0.93 6.06
CA VAL A 18 -1.46 0.22 4.84
C VAL A 18 -2.95 -0.13 4.86
N ARG A 19 -3.51 -0.54 6.01
CA ARG A 19 -4.95 -0.77 6.14
C ARG A 19 -5.76 0.51 5.94
N ALA A 20 -5.31 1.61 6.56
CA ALA A 20 -5.93 2.92 6.38
C ALA A 20 -5.88 3.37 4.91
N LEU A 21 -4.74 3.18 4.24
CA LEU A 21 -4.58 3.46 2.81
C LEU A 21 -5.52 2.61 1.95
N ALA A 22 -5.64 1.31 2.23
CA ALA A 22 -6.55 0.42 1.52
C ALA A 22 -8.02 0.84 1.69
N HIS A 23 -8.40 1.33 2.87
CA HIS A 23 -9.72 1.88 3.10
C HIS A 23 -9.94 3.19 2.32
N ALA A 24 -9.02 4.15 2.43
CA ALA A 24 -9.12 5.47 1.81
C ALA A 24 -9.04 5.43 0.27
N SER A 25 -8.32 4.45 -0.31
CA SER A 25 -8.15 4.31 -1.76
C SER A 25 -9.45 4.10 -2.52
N ARG A 26 -10.52 3.66 -1.83
CA ARG A 26 -11.88 3.50 -2.40
C ARG A 26 -12.51 4.85 -2.80
N ASN A 27 -12.07 5.93 -2.16
CA ASN A 27 -12.64 7.26 -2.30
C ASN A 27 -11.65 8.25 -2.95
N VAL A 28 -10.74 7.78 -3.82
CA VAL A 28 -9.84 8.67 -4.55
C VAL A 28 -10.64 9.48 -5.58
N GLU A 29 -10.83 10.78 -5.31
CA GLU A 29 -11.78 11.62 -6.05
C GLU A 29 -11.20 12.27 -7.31
N SER A 30 -9.88 12.41 -7.39
CA SER A 30 -9.22 13.11 -8.48
C SER A 30 -8.05 12.33 -9.10
N PRO A 31 -7.79 12.52 -10.40
CA PRO A 31 -6.61 11.96 -11.07
C PRO A 31 -5.28 12.35 -10.42
N GLU A 32 -5.19 13.58 -9.91
CA GLU A 32 -4.00 14.08 -9.20
C GLU A 32 -3.78 13.31 -7.89
N ALA A 33 -4.85 13.08 -7.13
CA ALA A 33 -4.80 12.25 -5.93
C ALA A 33 -4.38 10.81 -6.27
N ALA A 34 -4.95 10.22 -7.34
CA ALA A 34 -4.55 8.88 -7.80
C ALA A 34 -3.06 8.82 -8.18
N TYR A 35 -2.53 9.85 -8.84
CA TYR A 35 -1.11 9.93 -9.20
C TYR A 35 -0.21 9.97 -7.95
N ARG A 36 -0.56 10.80 -6.96
CA ARG A 36 0.20 10.88 -5.70
C ARG A 36 0.15 9.57 -4.90
N VAL A 37 -1.03 8.95 -4.82
CA VAL A 37 -1.21 7.65 -4.14
C VAL A 37 -0.36 6.56 -4.80
N LEU A 38 -0.39 6.46 -6.13
CA LEU A 38 0.42 5.48 -6.86
C LEU A 38 1.93 5.68 -6.66
N GLY A 39 2.40 6.93 -6.62
CA GLY A 39 3.80 7.25 -6.31
C GLY A 39 4.19 6.83 -4.89
N ALA A 40 3.34 7.10 -3.89
CA ALA A 40 3.56 6.68 -2.52
C ALA A 40 3.56 5.14 -2.36
N VAL A 41 2.66 4.45 -3.06
CA VAL A 41 2.62 2.98 -3.07
C VAL A 41 3.90 2.39 -3.67
N SER A 42 4.45 2.99 -4.74
CA SER A 42 5.75 2.56 -5.29
C SER A 42 6.88 2.66 -4.25
N GLY A 43 7.01 3.81 -3.58
CA GLY A 43 8.02 4.01 -2.53
C GLY A 43 7.84 3.05 -1.34
N MET A 44 6.59 2.76 -0.97
CA MET A 44 6.26 1.78 0.07
C MET A 44 6.70 0.36 -0.32
N LEU A 45 6.46 -0.06 -1.57
CA LEU A 45 6.89 -1.37 -2.05
C LEU A 45 8.42 -1.50 -2.08
N TRP A 46 9.14 -0.44 -2.48
CA TRP A 46 10.60 -0.43 -2.42
C TRP A 46 11.12 -0.58 -1.00
N SER A 47 10.54 0.17 -0.05
CA SER A 47 10.90 0.08 1.37
C SER A 47 10.60 -1.30 1.95
N LEU A 48 9.45 -1.89 1.59
CA LEU A 48 9.08 -3.24 2.01
C LEU A 48 10.04 -4.31 1.45
N GLN A 49 10.43 -4.20 0.18
CA GLN A 49 11.45 -5.07 -0.42
C GLN A 49 12.74 -5.01 0.41
N GLN A 50 13.21 -3.81 0.74
CA GLN A 50 14.42 -3.62 1.52
C GLN A 50 14.31 -4.26 2.91
N SER A 51 13.20 -4.06 3.62
CA SER A 51 12.97 -4.67 4.94
C SER A 51 12.98 -6.21 4.88
N LEU A 52 12.39 -6.80 3.84
CA LEU A 52 12.41 -8.26 3.63
C LEU A 52 13.83 -8.78 3.39
N ASP A 53 14.64 -8.09 2.58
CA ASP A 53 16.05 -8.44 2.35
C ASP A 53 16.89 -8.32 3.61
N GLN A 54 16.62 -7.31 4.45
CA GLN A 54 17.28 -7.12 5.74
C GLN A 54 16.94 -8.25 6.72
N LEU A 55 15.67 -8.65 6.82
CA LEU A 55 15.23 -9.77 7.65
C LEU A 55 15.82 -11.10 7.16
N ALA A 56 15.89 -11.32 5.84
CA ALA A 56 16.57 -12.48 5.28
C ALA A 56 18.04 -12.52 5.68
N SER A 57 18.71 -11.37 5.61
CA SER A 57 20.12 -11.24 6.01
C SER A 57 20.31 -11.48 7.51
N TRP A 58 19.36 -11.06 8.36
CA TRP A 58 19.37 -11.37 9.78
C TRP A 58 19.33 -12.89 10.03
N HIS A 59 18.46 -13.63 9.34
CA HIS A 59 18.42 -15.09 9.47
C HIS A 59 19.75 -15.75 9.11
N ILE A 60 20.40 -15.33 8.02
CA ILE A 60 21.70 -15.88 7.60
C ILE A 60 22.78 -15.57 8.64
N ARG A 61 22.85 -14.33 9.16
CA ARG A 61 23.85 -13.96 10.18
C ARG A 61 23.70 -14.76 11.48
N ASN A 62 22.46 -15.10 11.85
CA ASN A 62 22.15 -15.80 13.09
C ASN A 62 22.00 -17.32 12.92
N ALA A 63 22.18 -17.86 11.71
CA ALA A 63 21.90 -19.26 11.40
C ALA A 63 22.72 -20.25 12.26
N ASN A 64 23.96 -19.91 12.62
CA ASN A 64 24.79 -20.76 13.48
C ASN A 64 24.32 -20.80 14.94
N CYS A 65 23.50 -19.84 15.36
CA CYS A 65 22.88 -19.79 16.68
C CYS A 65 21.45 -20.34 16.69
N ALA A 66 20.95 -20.81 15.54
CA ALA A 66 19.59 -21.32 15.42
C ALA A 66 19.50 -22.78 15.86
N PHE A 67 18.59 -23.06 16.79
CA PHE A 67 18.24 -24.40 17.26
C PHE A 67 16.73 -24.47 17.42
N THR A 68 16.14 -25.66 17.31
CA THR A 68 14.73 -25.87 17.67
C THR A 68 14.67 -26.77 18.89
N THR A 69 13.66 -26.58 19.74
CA THR A 69 13.45 -27.44 20.92
C THR A 69 13.01 -28.86 20.53
N GLU A 70 12.56 -29.03 19.29
CA GLU A 70 11.99 -30.28 18.77
C GLU A 70 12.96 -31.04 17.83
N MET A 71 14.06 -30.42 17.40
CA MET A 71 15.02 -31.06 16.49
C MET A 71 16.49 -30.78 16.86
N PRO A 72 17.43 -31.66 16.45
CA PRO A 72 18.86 -31.45 16.67
C PRO A 72 19.38 -30.14 16.03
N ALA A 73 20.48 -29.60 16.57
CA ALA A 73 21.08 -28.32 16.15
C ALA A 73 21.24 -28.11 14.61
N PRO A 74 21.63 -29.10 13.78
CA PRO A 74 21.69 -28.93 12.33
C PRO A 74 20.37 -28.50 11.68
N ALA A 75 19.24 -28.91 12.27
CA ALA A 75 17.91 -28.60 11.75
C ALA A 75 17.52 -27.12 11.97
N GLY A 76 17.96 -26.51 13.08
CA GLY A 76 17.72 -25.09 13.33
C GLY A 76 18.42 -24.18 12.32
N LYS A 77 19.69 -24.49 11.99
CA LYS A 77 20.44 -23.79 10.95
C LYS A 77 19.78 -23.87 9.58
N GLU A 78 19.35 -25.08 9.20
CA GLU A 78 18.66 -25.31 7.93
C GLU A 78 17.34 -24.53 7.86
N MET A 79 16.55 -24.51 8.94
CA MET A 79 15.33 -23.69 9.01
C MET A 79 15.61 -22.19 8.87
N ALA A 80 16.68 -21.68 9.47
CA ALA A 80 17.06 -20.27 9.30
C ALA A 80 17.40 -19.95 7.83
N HIS A 81 18.08 -20.86 7.13
CA HIS A 81 18.36 -20.71 5.69
C HIS A 81 17.08 -20.75 4.85
N GLN A 82 16.15 -21.65 5.16
CA GLN A 82 14.85 -21.74 4.48
C GLN A 82 14.02 -20.47 4.68
N ALA A 83 13.97 -19.92 5.90
CA ALA A 83 13.32 -18.66 6.19
C ALA A 83 13.92 -17.50 5.37
N ALA A 84 15.26 -17.41 5.32
CA ALA A 84 15.95 -16.40 4.52
C ALA A 84 15.62 -16.50 3.03
N ASN A 85 15.55 -17.72 2.48
CA ASN A 85 15.18 -17.93 1.08
C ASN A 85 13.73 -17.52 0.79
N GLY A 86 12.79 -17.85 1.69
CA GLY A 86 11.40 -17.40 1.59
C GLY A 86 11.27 -15.89 1.58
N LEU A 87 11.99 -15.20 2.47
CA LEU A 87 12.00 -13.74 2.56
C LEU A 87 12.60 -13.08 1.31
N ARG A 88 13.69 -13.62 0.75
CA ARG A 88 14.25 -13.14 -0.53
C ARG A 88 13.29 -13.34 -1.70
N PHE A 89 12.59 -14.47 -1.73
CA PHE A 89 11.56 -14.70 -2.75
C PHE A 89 10.40 -13.71 -2.62
N ALA A 90 9.99 -13.40 -1.39
CA ALA A 90 9.00 -12.36 -1.12
C ALA A 90 9.51 -10.97 -1.58
N ALA A 91 10.77 -10.61 -1.28
CA ALA A 91 11.38 -9.36 -1.72
C ALA A 91 11.37 -9.24 -3.26
N LEU A 92 11.75 -10.30 -3.99
CA LEU A 92 11.67 -10.33 -5.46
C LEU A 92 10.23 -10.17 -5.98
N SER A 93 9.26 -10.75 -5.28
CA SER A 93 7.84 -10.63 -5.63
C SER A 93 7.34 -9.19 -5.43
N VAL A 94 7.73 -8.55 -4.32
CA VAL A 94 7.44 -7.13 -4.03
C VAL A 94 8.10 -6.22 -5.07
N ALA A 95 9.35 -6.48 -5.44
CA ALA A 95 10.05 -5.73 -6.48
C ALA A 95 9.31 -5.79 -7.83
N ARG A 96 8.81 -6.98 -8.20
CA ARG A 96 8.01 -7.17 -9.40
C ARG A 96 6.69 -6.40 -9.32
N ALA A 97 6.00 -6.45 -8.18
CA ALA A 97 4.80 -5.65 -7.96
C ALA A 97 5.08 -4.15 -8.09
N GLY A 98 6.18 -3.66 -7.51
CA GLY A 98 6.66 -2.28 -7.65
C GLY A 98 6.82 -1.87 -9.11
N ALA A 99 7.50 -2.68 -9.91
CA ALA A 99 7.67 -2.42 -11.34
C ALA A 99 6.34 -2.35 -12.13
N HIS A 100 5.31 -3.08 -11.70
CA HIS A 100 3.96 -2.97 -12.28
C HIS A 100 3.25 -1.68 -11.84
N VAL A 101 3.39 -1.29 -10.57
CA VAL A 101 2.88 -0.02 -10.05
C VAL A 101 3.53 1.16 -10.76
N ASP A 102 4.85 1.15 -10.96
CA ASP A 102 5.56 2.21 -11.69
C ASP A 102 5.05 2.35 -13.13
N LYS A 103 4.80 1.23 -13.82
CA LYS A 103 4.20 1.26 -15.16
C LYS A 103 2.79 1.85 -15.13
N ALA A 104 1.98 1.50 -14.13
CA ALA A 104 0.63 2.05 -13.97
C ALA A 104 0.68 3.56 -13.66
N TRP A 105 1.58 3.98 -12.78
CA TRP A 105 1.81 5.37 -12.42
C TRP A 105 2.22 6.22 -13.62
N ASN A 106 3.19 5.75 -14.40
CA ASN A 106 3.61 6.40 -15.65
C ASN A 106 2.47 6.51 -16.67
N ARG A 107 1.61 5.49 -16.78
CA ARG A 107 0.42 5.56 -17.63
C ARG A 107 -0.60 6.55 -17.10
N ASN A 108 -0.86 6.55 -15.79
CA ASN A 108 -1.82 7.45 -15.14
C ASN A 108 -1.49 8.92 -15.42
N GLY A 109 -0.20 9.29 -15.34
CA GLY A 109 0.25 10.66 -15.66
C GLY A 109 0.05 11.09 -17.11
N ARG A 110 -0.31 10.17 -18.02
CA ARG A 110 -0.57 10.44 -19.43
C ARG A 110 -2.05 10.48 -19.78
N ILE A 111 -2.94 10.16 -18.84
CA ILE A 111 -4.39 10.13 -19.08
C ILE A 111 -4.95 11.54 -18.89
N THR A 112 -5.63 12.05 -19.91
CA THR A 112 -6.49 13.23 -19.79
C THR A 112 -7.87 12.79 -19.31
N TRP A 113 -8.23 13.18 -18.09
CA TRP A 113 -9.52 12.84 -17.50
C TRP A 113 -10.51 13.98 -17.70
N THR A 114 -11.57 13.72 -18.45
CA THR A 114 -12.67 14.68 -18.63
C THR A 114 -13.75 14.38 -17.58
N PRO A 115 -14.35 15.39 -16.91
CA PRO A 115 -15.46 15.15 -15.99
C PRO A 115 -16.59 14.40 -16.69
N ASP A 116 -17.15 13.40 -16.03
CA ASP A 116 -18.34 12.70 -16.54
C ASP A 116 -19.50 13.70 -16.65
N PRO A 117 -20.05 13.95 -17.85
CA PRO A 117 -21.17 14.86 -18.03
C PRO A 117 -22.42 14.40 -17.24
N ASN A 118 -22.61 13.10 -17.03
CA ASN A 118 -23.76 12.56 -16.29
C ASN A 118 -23.59 12.69 -14.78
N ARG A 119 -22.36 12.73 -14.26
CA ARG A 119 -22.09 13.03 -12.84
C ARG A 119 -22.44 14.47 -12.46
N ARG A 120 -22.33 15.43 -13.40
CA ARG A 120 -22.74 16.83 -13.17
C ARG A 120 -24.25 17.01 -13.19
N ALA A 121 -24.97 16.28 -14.04
CA ALA A 121 -26.43 16.40 -14.18
C ALA A 121 -27.20 15.99 -12.91
N SER A 122 -26.68 15.03 -12.14
CA SER A 122 -27.29 14.60 -10.86
C SER A 122 -27.11 15.56 -9.69
N ALA A 123 -26.28 16.61 -9.81
CA ALA A 123 -26.00 17.55 -8.73
C ALA A 123 -26.77 18.89 -8.83
N ALA A 124 -27.57 19.09 -9.88
CA ALA A 124 -28.41 20.28 -9.99
C ALA A 124 -29.62 20.15 -9.05
N PRO A 125 -29.82 21.05 -8.06
CA PRO A 125 -31.03 21.05 -7.28
C PRO A 125 -32.21 21.41 -8.21
N THR A 126 -33.25 20.57 -8.18
CA THR A 126 -34.54 20.86 -8.78
C THR A 126 -35.16 22.07 -8.08
N SER A 127 -34.79 23.28 -8.50
CA SER A 127 -35.53 24.49 -8.13
C SER A 127 -36.81 24.52 -8.97
N ALA A 128 -37.89 23.95 -8.42
CA ALA A 128 -39.24 24.23 -8.90
C ALA A 128 -39.60 25.69 -8.53
N PRO A 129 -40.26 26.45 -9.43
CA PRO A 129 -40.68 27.80 -9.10
C PRO A 129 -41.82 27.76 -8.07
N ALA A 130 -41.67 28.56 -7.00
CA ALA A 130 -42.73 28.83 -6.05
C ALA A 130 -43.86 29.60 -6.75
N ALA A 131 -45.00 28.94 -6.99
CA ALA A 131 -46.24 29.63 -7.30
C ALA A 131 -46.70 30.36 -6.04
N ALA A 132 -46.48 31.67 -6.01
CA ALA A 132 -47.19 32.56 -5.11
C ALA A 132 -48.63 32.64 -5.61
N ASP A 133 -49.58 32.12 -4.84
CA ASP A 133 -50.96 32.54 -4.92
C ASP A 133 -51.52 32.63 -3.49
N GLY A 134 -51.46 33.85 -2.98
CA GLY A 134 -52.09 34.29 -1.75
C GLY A 134 -52.83 35.60 -2.00
N VAL A 135 -54.11 35.45 -2.39
CA VAL A 135 -55.31 36.18 -1.92
C VAL A 135 -55.37 37.71 -1.99
N ASP A 136 -56.41 38.24 -2.65
CA ASP A 136 -57.28 39.25 -2.01
C ASP A 136 -58.75 39.07 -2.47
N ARG A 137 -59.67 39.12 -1.49
CA ARG A 137 -61.14 39.11 -1.63
C ARG A 137 -61.68 40.40 -1.04
#